data_AF-A0AAE5AFD3-F1
#
_entry.id   AF-A0AAE5AFD3-F1
#
_cell.length_a   1.000
_cell.length_b   1.000
_cell.length_c   1.000
_cell.angle_alpha   90.00
_cell.angle_beta   90.00
_cell.angle_gamma   90.00
#
_symmetry.space_group_name_H-M   'P 1'
#
loop_
_entity.id
_entity.type
_entity.pdbx_description
1 polymer ?
#
loop_
_entity_poly.entity_id
_entity_poly.type
_entity_poly.pdbx_seq_one_letter_code
_entity_poly.pdbx_strand_id
1 'polypeptide(L)'
;MADTNPGDGGARKLKDYWAHGPGAIKIRWGQPGDFDRCRTEIQKTITKNGRPPLPDHVIDGLCSNLHVEATGARPGHAASEKGAH
;
A
#
# COMPACT_ATOMS: atom_id res chain seq x y z
N MET A 1 -17.89 3.56 -10.19
CA MET A 1 -16.72 2.72 -10.54
C MET A 1 -15.47 3.48 -10.15
N ALA A 2 -14.45 2.85 -9.57
CA ALA A 2 -13.27 3.55 -9.04
C ALA A 2 -12.50 4.28 -10.15
N ASP A 3 -12.53 5.61 -10.10
CA ASP A 3 -11.96 6.53 -11.07
C ASP A 3 -10.44 6.43 -11.01
N THR A 4 -9.87 5.70 -11.98
CA THR A 4 -8.43 5.41 -12.03
C THR A 4 -7.75 6.34 -13.03
N ASN A 5 -7.85 7.67 -12.82
CA ASN A 5 -7.12 8.66 -13.62
C ASN A 5 -6.07 9.41 -12.77
N PRO A 6 -4.78 9.37 -13.16
CA PRO A 6 -3.67 10.03 -12.46
C PRO A 6 -3.63 11.52 -12.81
N GLY A 7 -4.53 12.30 -12.23
CA GLY A 7 -4.54 13.76 -12.35
C GLY A 7 -5.48 14.32 -11.30
N ASP A 8 -4.92 14.72 -10.17
CA ASP A 8 -5.53 15.57 -9.14
C ASP A 8 -6.86 15.06 -8.52
N GLY A 9 -6.76 14.33 -7.40
CA GLY A 9 -7.92 13.98 -6.54
C GLY A 9 -8.19 12.47 -6.39
N GLY A 10 -8.22 11.71 -7.48
CA GLY A 10 -8.47 10.25 -7.44
C GLY A 10 -7.32 9.45 -6.81
N ALA A 11 -6.08 9.83 -7.11
CA ALA A 11 -4.89 9.19 -6.54
C ALA A 11 -4.78 9.39 -5.02
N ARG A 12 -5.20 10.55 -4.50
CA ARG A 12 -5.23 10.82 -3.05
C ARG A 12 -6.26 9.94 -2.36
N LYS A 13 -7.45 9.78 -2.93
CA LYS A 13 -8.49 8.88 -2.43
C LYS A 13 -8.04 7.41 -2.42
N LEU A 14 -7.35 6.97 -3.46
CA LEU A 14 -6.81 5.62 -3.50
C LEU A 14 -5.73 5.43 -2.43
N LYS A 15 -4.83 6.40 -2.29
CA LYS A 15 -3.80 6.38 -1.23
C LYS A 15 -4.42 6.35 0.15
N ASP A 16 -5.40 7.21 0.42
CA ASP A 16 -6.12 7.27 1.68
C ASP A 16 -6.85 5.95 1.98
N TYR A 17 -7.50 5.33 0.99
CA TYR A 17 -8.13 4.02 1.13
C TYR A 17 -7.16 2.92 1.56
N TRP A 18 -5.94 2.91 1.02
CA TRP A 18 -4.92 1.92 1.33
C TRP A 18 -4.04 2.28 2.54
N ALA A 19 -3.88 3.55 2.87
CA ALA A 19 -3.09 4.04 4.00
C ALA A 19 -3.90 4.11 5.30
N HIS A 20 -5.14 4.60 5.24
CA HIS A 20 -6.02 4.79 6.42
C HIS A 20 -7.39 4.09 6.31
N GLY A 21 -7.82 3.73 5.10
CA GLY A 21 -9.13 3.16 4.85
C GLY A 21 -9.21 1.63 4.98
N PRO A 22 -10.22 1.01 4.35
CA PRO A 22 -10.43 -0.44 4.40
C PRO A 22 -9.25 -1.26 3.86
N GLY A 23 -8.48 -0.70 2.91
CA GLY A 23 -7.27 -1.33 2.40
C GLY A 23 -6.17 -1.39 3.45
N ALA A 24 -6.04 -0.35 4.28
CA ALA A 24 -5.08 -0.28 5.37
C ALA A 24 -5.28 -1.39 6.41
N ILE A 25 -6.53 -1.71 6.72
CA ILE A 25 -6.90 -2.77 7.66
C ILE A 25 -6.50 -4.16 7.13
N LYS A 26 -6.58 -4.38 5.80
CA LYS A 26 -6.11 -5.63 5.17
C LYS A 26 -4.59 -5.75 5.24
N ILE A 27 -3.89 -4.65 4.96
CA ILE A 27 -2.43 -4.58 5.04
C ILE A 27 -1.95 -4.69 6.50
N ARG A 28 -2.73 -4.22 7.48
CA ARG A 28 -2.36 -4.09 8.89
C ARG A 28 -1.00 -3.39 9.04
N TRP A 29 -0.96 -2.11 8.68
CA TRP A 29 0.23 -1.28 8.81
C TRP A 29 0.80 -1.27 10.23
N GLY A 30 2.13 -1.26 10.34
CA GLY A 30 2.83 -1.35 11.62
C GLY A 30 2.87 -2.77 12.17
N GLN A 31 2.77 -3.79 11.32
CA GLN A 31 2.95 -5.19 11.72
C GLN A 31 4.04 -5.79 10.84
N PRO A 32 4.92 -6.65 11.38
CA PRO A 32 6.00 -7.23 10.59
C PRO A 32 5.45 -7.90 9.33
N GLY A 33 6.02 -7.52 8.18
CA GLY A 33 5.58 -8.01 6.88
C GLY A 33 4.32 -7.33 6.33
N ASP A 34 3.95 -6.15 6.83
CA ASP A 34 2.90 -5.34 6.22
C ASP A 34 3.28 -4.91 4.78
N PHE A 35 4.56 -4.68 4.52
CA PHE A 35 5.05 -4.28 3.20
C PHE A 35 4.80 -5.37 2.14
N ASP A 36 5.09 -6.62 2.48
CA ASP A 36 4.84 -7.77 1.61
C ASP A 36 3.33 -7.97 1.36
N ARG A 37 2.53 -7.80 2.42
CA ARG A 37 1.07 -7.85 2.31
C ARG A 37 0.52 -6.72 1.44
N CYS A 38 1.08 -5.52 1.51
CA CYS A 38 0.75 -4.41 0.63
C CYS A 38 0.99 -4.79 -0.84
N ARG A 39 2.17 -5.33 -1.16
CA ARG A 39 2.49 -5.75 -2.54
C ARG A 39 1.49 -6.79 -3.04
N THR A 40 1.24 -7.83 -2.24
CA THR A 40 0.32 -8.92 -2.62
C THR A 40 -1.12 -8.44 -2.80
N GLU A 41 -1.66 -7.66 -1.86
CA GLU A 41 -3.06 -7.22 -1.90
C GLU A 41 -3.31 -6.19 -3.01
N ILE A 42 -2.36 -5.26 -3.24
CA ILE A 42 -2.45 -4.29 -4.32
C ILE A 42 -2.35 -5.00 -5.67
N GLN A 43 -1.37 -5.88 -5.85
CA GLN A 43 -1.19 -6.60 -7.10
C GLN A 43 -2.42 -7.46 -7.42
N LYS A 44 -2.95 -8.18 -6.42
CA LYS A 44 -4.21 -8.93 -6.53
C LYS A 44 -5.39 -8.04 -6.93
N THR A 45 -5.52 -6.85 -6.34
CA THR A 45 -6.60 -5.90 -6.67
C THR A 45 -6.49 -5.37 -8.09
N ILE A 46 -5.29 -5.03 -8.53
CA ILE A 46 -5.01 -4.52 -9.87
C ILE A 46 -5.30 -5.60 -10.92
N THR A 47 -4.82 -6.82 -10.69
CA THR A 47 -5.12 -7.97 -11.56
C THR A 47 -6.61 -8.30 -11.58
N LYS A 48 -7.30 -8.21 -10.43
CA LYS A 48 -8.77 -8.39 -10.37
C LYS A 48 -9.53 -7.33 -11.16
N ASN A 49 -9.00 -6.11 -11.28
CA ASN A 49 -9.55 -5.05 -12.11
C ASN A 49 -9.20 -5.21 -13.61
N GLY A 50 -8.61 -6.33 -14.02
CA GLY A 50 -8.25 -6.61 -15.43
C GLY A 50 -7.03 -5.83 -15.92
N ARG A 51 -6.28 -5.19 -15.01
CA ARG A 51 -5.03 -4.51 -15.33
C ARG A 51 -3.84 -5.48 -15.20
N PRO A 52 -2.79 -5.32 -16.01
CA PRO A 52 -1.57 -6.08 -15.83
C PRO A 52 -0.95 -5.81 -14.45
N PRO A 53 -0.23 -6.80 -13.87
CA PRO A 53 0.47 -6.62 -12.61
C PRO A 53 1.46 -5.46 -12.72
N LEU A 54 1.56 -4.65 -11.66
CA LEU A 54 2.56 -3.58 -11.60
C LEU A 54 3.97 -4.19 -11.52
N PRO A 55 4.98 -3.50 -12.10
CA PRO A 55 6.38 -3.85 -11.88
C PRO A 55 6.76 -3.76 -10.40
N ASP A 56 7.69 -4.61 -9.96
CA ASP A 56 8.12 -4.68 -8.55
C ASP A 56 8.59 -3.32 -8.01
N HIS A 57 9.40 -2.58 -8.78
CA HIS A 57 9.86 -1.24 -8.38
C HIS A 57 8.74 -0.20 -8.23
N VAL A 58 7.64 -0.33 -9.00
CA VAL A 58 6.50 0.60 -8.92
C VAL A 58 5.67 0.30 -7.69
N ILE A 59 5.41 -0.98 -7.42
CA ILE A 59 4.62 -1.40 -6.26
C ILE A 59 5.40 -1.18 -4.96
N ASP A 60 6.73 -1.38 -4.97
CA ASP A 60 7.62 -1.08 -3.86
C ASP A 60 7.57 0.41 -3.49
N GLY A 61 7.71 1.29 -4.49
CA GLY A 61 7.61 2.74 -4.29
C GLY A 61 6.23 3.17 -3.79
N LEU A 62 5.15 2.57 -4.31
CA LEU A 62 3.80 2.84 -3.85
C LEU A 62 3.59 2.40 -2.39
N CYS A 63 3.93 1.16 -2.06
CA CYS A 63 3.80 0.61 -0.70
C CYS A 63 4.67 1.36 0.30
N SER A 64 5.87 1.81 -0.10
CA SER A 64 6.74 2.64 0.73
C SER A 64 6.09 3.97 1.10
N ASN A 65 5.44 4.64 0.13
CA ASN A 65 4.73 5.89 0.39
C ASN A 65 3.49 5.66 1.26
N LEU A 66 2.72 4.60 1.00
CA LEU A 66 1.54 4.26 1.79
C LEU A 66 1.89 3.89 3.22
N HIS A 67 2.99 3.17 3.43
CA HIS A 67 3.49 2.83 4.76
C HIS A 67 3.83 4.09 5.55
N VAL A 68 4.50 5.07 4.92
CA VAL A 68 4.80 6.35 5.55
C VAL A 68 3.54 7.15 5.86
N GLU A 69 2.56 7.21 4.95
CA GLU A 69 1.29 7.89 5.26
C GLU A 69 0.53 7.18 6.40
N ALA A 70 0.51 5.84 6.42
CA ALA A 70 -0.23 5.06 7.40
C ALA A 70 0.42 5.01 8.81
N THR A 71 1.74 4.86 8.88
CA THR A 71 2.49 4.63 10.13
C THR A 71 3.32 5.83 10.57
N GLY A 72 3.59 6.79 9.66
CA GLY A 72 4.54 7.87 9.87
C GLY A 72 6.01 7.47 9.72
N ALA A 73 6.32 6.18 9.48
CA ALA A 73 7.69 5.66 9.34
C ALA A 73 7.90 4.98 7.99
N ARG A 74 9.16 4.72 7.61
CA ARG A 74 9.49 3.85 6.47
C ARG A 74 9.28 2.37 6.84
N PRO A 75 8.97 1.49 5.87
CA PRO A 75 8.82 0.06 6.12
C PRO A 75 10.09 -0.53 6.73
N GLY A 76 9.94 -1.44 7.69
CA GLY A 76 11.04 -2.01 8.49
C GLY A 76 11.60 -1.07 9.56
N HIS A 77 11.10 0.16 9.65
CA HIS A 77 11.51 1.16 10.64
C HIS A 77 10.38 1.56 11.60
N ALA A 78 9.13 1.13 11.37
CA ALA A 78 8.04 1.34 12.31
C ALA A 78 8.32 0.63 13.64
N ALA A 79 8.03 1.29 14.75
CA ALA A 79 8.31 0.79 16.10
C ALA A 79 7.74 -0.61 16.38
N SER A 80 6.60 -0.94 15.76
CA SER A 80 5.94 -2.25 15.88
C SER A 80 6.49 -3.33 14.93
N GLU A 81 7.28 -2.96 13.91
CA GLU A 81 7.94 -3.91 13.00
C GLU A 81 9.34 -4.35 13.50
N LYS A 82 9.83 -3.76 14.59
CA LYS A 82 11.17 -3.99 15.19
C LYS A 82 11.36 -5.40 15.79
N GLY A 83 10.59 -6.39 15.34
CA GLY A 83 10.59 -7.78 15.84
C GLY A 83 11.34 -8.81 15.00
N ALA A 84 11.98 -8.43 13.88
CA ALA A 84 12.80 -9.36 13.09
C ALA A 84 14.22 -8.79 12.94
N HIS A 85 15.13 -9.46 13.65
CA HIS A 85 16.58 -9.29 13.77
C HIS A 85 17.31 -9.15 12.43
#